data_AF-A0A517MBB4-F1
#
_entry.id   AF-A0A517MBB4-F1
#
_cell.length_a   1.000
_cell.length_b   1.000
_cell.length_c   1.000
_cell.angle_alpha   90.00
_cell.angle_beta   90.00
_cell.angle_gamma   90.00
#
_symmetry.space_group_name_H-M   'P 1'
#
loop_
_entity.id
_entity.type
_entity.pdbx_description
1 polymer ?
#
loop_
_entity_poly.entity_id
_entity_poly.type
_entity_poly.pdbx_seq_one_letter_code
_entity_poly.pdbx_strand_id
1 'polypeptide(L)'
;MRYITILLACSFFAVAHTTGADEPQVAVFDAAGELPGNRHLIKTYRVEDLPVWNKDKTFNPSLLMQLIRLSVSPPEWKFFGGKSIMVPYAKTASLVISAPENSHDDILKLIKSLRAHLPKDK
;
A
#
# COMPACT_ATOMS: atom_id res chain seq x y z
N MET A 1 27.21 -10.20 37.74
CA MET A 1 26.49 -8.99 37.29
C MET A 1 27.47 -8.11 36.53
N ARG A 2 27.33 -8.02 35.21
CA ARG A 2 28.24 -7.30 34.31
C ARG A 2 27.60 -5.96 33.96
N TYR A 3 28.24 -4.88 34.39
CA TYR A 3 27.81 -3.52 34.11
C TYR A 3 28.24 -3.11 32.69
N ILE A 4 27.37 -2.29 32.13
CA ILE A 4 27.30 -1.71 30.79
C ILE A 4 28.52 -0.82 30.48
N THR A 5 29.12 -1.02 29.31
CA THR A 5 30.11 -0.08 28.74
C THR A 5 29.57 0.41 27.38
N ILE A 6 28.77 1.49 27.41
CA ILE A 6 28.38 2.24 26.21
C ILE A 6 29.46 3.30 25.99
N LEU A 7 30.28 3.13 24.95
CA LEU A 7 31.18 4.18 24.49
C LEU A 7 30.39 5.20 23.67
N LEU A 8 30.09 6.30 24.36
CA LEU A 8 29.72 7.60 23.82
C LEU A 8 30.89 8.13 22.97
N ALA A 9 30.66 8.42 21.70
CA ALA A 9 31.58 9.22 20.89
C ALA A 9 30.82 10.41 20.30
N CYS A 10 31.26 11.59 20.74
CA CYS A 10 30.69 12.90 20.50
C CYS A 10 30.78 13.35 19.03
N SER A 11 29.66 13.88 18.55
CA SER A 11 29.50 15.18 17.90
C SER A 11 30.62 15.72 17.00
N PHE A 12 30.30 15.86 15.71
CA PHE A 12 30.55 17.14 15.04
C PHE A 12 29.20 17.71 14.59
N PHE A 13 28.70 18.64 15.40
CA PHE A 13 27.58 19.51 15.09
C PHE A 13 28.12 20.67 14.23
N ALA A 14 27.78 20.71 12.95
CA ALA A 14 27.97 21.90 12.13
C ALA A 14 26.65 22.67 12.10
N VAL A 15 26.55 23.72 12.92
CA VAL A 15 25.48 24.73 12.83
C VAL A 15 25.88 25.74 11.77
N ALA A 16 25.20 25.71 10.62
CA ALA A 16 25.14 26.84 9.71
C ALA A 16 23.83 27.58 9.96
N HIS A 17 23.94 28.82 10.41
CA HIS A 17 22.84 29.75 10.60
C HIS A 17 22.62 30.50 9.28
N THR A 18 21.46 30.32 8.65
CA THR A 18 21.00 31.21 7.59
C THR A 18 19.58 31.68 7.91
N THR A 19 19.45 32.99 8.05
CA THR A 19 18.20 33.75 8.14
C THR A 19 17.32 33.50 6.92
N GLY A 20 16.00 33.33 7.13
CA GLY A 20 15.01 33.52 6.07
C GLY A 20 13.80 32.59 6.16
N ALA A 21 12.65 33.19 6.49
CA ALA A 21 11.26 32.81 6.17
C ALA A 21 10.81 31.34 6.36
N ASP A 22 9.79 31.20 7.22
CA ASP A 22 8.92 30.06 7.39
C ASP A 22 8.14 29.78 6.08
N GLU A 23 8.61 28.83 5.27
CA GLU A 23 7.85 28.27 4.14
C GLU A 23 7.60 26.77 4.41
N PRO A 24 6.36 26.27 4.25
CA PRO A 24 6.07 24.86 4.40
C PRO A 24 6.83 24.06 3.33
N GLN A 25 7.67 23.13 3.77
CA GLN A 25 8.39 22.23 2.89
C GLN A 25 7.40 21.34 2.12
N VAL A 26 7.01 21.77 0.92
CA VAL A 26 6.45 20.88 -0.09
C VAL A 26 7.62 19.99 -0.53
N ALA A 27 7.61 18.73 -0.10
CA ALA A 27 8.59 17.75 -0.54
C ALA A 27 8.53 17.63 -2.06
N VAL A 28 9.51 18.20 -2.73
CA VAL A 28 9.76 17.99 -4.16
C VAL A 28 10.24 16.55 -4.31
N PHE A 29 9.47 15.73 -5.02
CA PHE A 29 9.89 14.39 -5.43
C PHE A 29 11.06 14.55 -6.42
N ASP A 30 12.29 14.38 -5.94
CA ASP A 30 13.48 14.40 -6.78
C ASP A 30 13.45 13.24 -7.77
N ALA A 31 13.31 13.60 -9.05
CA ALA A 31 13.41 12.71 -10.19
C ALA A 31 14.88 12.36 -10.45
N ALA A 32 15.41 11.39 -9.71
CA ALA A 32 16.71 10.77 -10.00
C ALA A 32 16.57 9.24 -9.96
N GLY A 33 16.21 8.66 -11.10
CA GLY A 33 16.60 7.29 -11.47
C GLY A 33 15.91 6.13 -10.73
N GLU A 34 14.57 6.07 -10.73
CA GLU A 34 13.89 4.77 -10.59
C GLU A 34 13.73 4.13 -11.97
N LEU A 35 14.23 2.90 -12.13
CA LEU A 35 13.91 2.07 -13.29
C LEU A 35 12.37 1.96 -13.40
N PRO A 36 11.77 2.18 -14.58
CA PRO A 36 10.33 2.05 -14.77
C PRO A 36 9.93 0.60 -14.45
N GLY A 37 9.32 0.38 -13.29
CA GLY A 37 8.92 -0.96 -12.85
C GLY A 37 9.00 -1.24 -11.35
N ASN A 38 9.68 -0.41 -10.55
CA ASN A 38 9.87 -0.69 -9.12
C ASN A 38 9.21 0.32 -8.15
N ARG A 39 8.42 1.26 -8.69
CA ARG A 39 7.75 2.26 -7.86
C ARG A 39 6.52 1.65 -7.19
N HIS A 40 6.53 1.60 -5.86
CA HIS A 40 5.35 1.29 -5.05
C HIS A 40 4.37 2.47 -5.13
N LEU A 41 3.19 2.22 -5.65
CA LEU A 41 2.11 3.19 -5.74
C LEU A 41 1.01 2.82 -4.76
N ILE A 42 0.26 3.81 -4.30
CA ILE A 42 -0.95 3.58 -3.51
C ILE A 42 -2.15 3.83 -4.42
N LYS A 43 -3.00 2.81 -4.61
CA LYS A 43 -4.26 2.93 -5.35
C LYS A 43 -5.42 2.44 -4.50
N THR A 44 -6.59 3.05 -4.71
CA THR A 44 -7.84 2.66 -4.08
C THR A 44 -8.75 1.98 -5.09
N TYR A 45 -9.30 0.83 -4.70
CA TYR A 45 -10.21 0.03 -5.51
C TYR A 45 -11.56 -0.06 -4.82
N ARG A 46 -12.60 0.52 -5.41
CA ARG A 46 -13.98 0.33 -4.95
C ARG A 46 -14.42 -1.09 -5.28
N VAL A 47 -15.00 -1.79 -4.31
CA VAL A 47 -15.37 -3.21 -4.42
C VAL A 47 -16.77 -3.49 -3.87
N GLU A 48 -17.58 -2.44 -3.66
CA GLU A 48 -18.94 -2.54 -3.13
C GLU A 48 -19.89 -3.41 -3.97
N ASP A 49 -19.61 -3.51 -5.27
CA ASP A 49 -20.40 -4.26 -6.24
C ASP A 49 -20.03 -5.75 -6.26
N LEU A 50 -18.94 -6.12 -5.59
CA LEU A 50 -18.47 -7.50 -5.46
C LEU A 50 -19.10 -8.18 -4.22
N PRO A 51 -19.01 -9.53 -4.11
CA PRO A 51 -19.47 -10.27 -2.93
C PRO A 51 -18.54 -10.08 -1.72
N VAL A 52 -18.47 -8.85 -1.22
CA VAL A 52 -17.67 -8.41 -0.06
C VAL A 52 -18.54 -8.14 1.17
N TRP A 53 -19.77 -8.63 1.15
CA TRP A 53 -20.78 -8.39 2.19
C TRP A 53 -21.13 -9.70 2.87
N ASN A 54 -21.15 -9.68 4.20
CA ASN A 54 -21.74 -10.75 4.99
C ASN A 54 -23.29 -10.70 4.91
N LYS A 55 -23.96 -11.74 5.44
CA LYS A 55 -25.44 -11.80 5.47
C LYS A 55 -26.08 -10.66 6.26
N ASP A 56 -25.37 -10.12 7.24
CA ASP A 56 -25.74 -8.97 8.07
C ASP A 56 -25.46 -7.62 7.39
N LYS A 57 -25.04 -7.61 6.12
CA LYS A 57 -24.60 -6.42 5.36
C LYS A 57 -23.34 -5.74 5.90
N THR A 58 -22.58 -6.42 6.76
CA THR A 58 -21.27 -5.92 7.20
C THR A 58 -20.24 -6.09 6.10
N PHE A 59 -19.43 -5.05 5.85
CA PHE A 59 -18.33 -5.10 4.88
C PHE A 59 -17.23 -6.05 5.38
N ASN A 60 -17.01 -7.14 4.64
CA ASN A 60 -16.01 -8.16 4.93
C ASN A 60 -15.33 -8.61 3.62
N PRO A 61 -14.30 -7.89 3.17
CA PRO A 61 -13.59 -8.22 1.94
C PRO A 61 -12.52 -9.31 2.13
N SER A 62 -12.51 -10.03 3.25
CA SER A 62 -11.41 -10.95 3.61
C SER A 62 -11.13 -11.99 2.54
N LEU A 63 -12.18 -12.56 1.93
CA LEU A 63 -12.04 -13.54 0.84
C LEU A 63 -11.47 -12.91 -0.43
N LEU A 64 -11.96 -11.72 -0.80
CA LEU A 64 -11.43 -10.98 -1.95
C LEU A 64 -9.96 -10.62 -1.76
N MET A 65 -9.60 -10.15 -0.57
CA MET A 65 -8.20 -9.83 -0.23
C MET A 65 -7.31 -11.07 -0.29
N GLN A 66 -7.80 -12.23 0.18
CA GLN A 66 -7.06 -13.50 0.05
C GLN A 66 -6.87 -13.88 -1.41
N LEU A 67 -7.92 -13.77 -2.23
CA LEU A 67 -7.84 -14.06 -3.66
C LEU A 67 -6.81 -13.16 -4.36
N ILE A 68 -6.81 -11.86 -4.07
CA ILE A 68 -5.84 -10.90 -4.63
C ILE A 68 -4.42 -11.30 -4.22
N ARG A 69 -4.19 -11.64 -2.94
CA ARG A 69 -2.86 -12.06 -2.46
C ARG A 69 -2.34 -13.30 -3.15
N LEU A 70 -3.21 -14.27 -3.40
CA LEU A 70 -2.84 -15.55 -4.02
C LEU A 70 -2.71 -15.45 -5.55
N SER A 71 -3.43 -14.52 -6.18
CA SER A 71 -3.46 -14.40 -7.64
C SER A 71 -2.46 -13.39 -8.20
N VAL A 72 -2.07 -12.39 -7.42
CA VAL A 72 -1.20 -11.30 -7.89
C VAL A 72 0.12 -11.36 -7.14
N SER A 73 1.20 -11.71 -7.84
CA SER A 73 2.58 -11.71 -7.35
C SER A 73 2.73 -12.11 -5.87
N PRO A 74 2.38 -13.35 -5.47
CA PRO A 74 2.34 -13.75 -4.07
C PRO A 74 3.56 -13.37 -3.22
N PRO A 75 4.81 -13.50 -3.70
CA PRO A 75 6.00 -13.12 -2.92
C PRO A 75 6.06 -11.64 -2.53
N GLU A 76 5.37 -10.75 -3.26
CA GLU A 76 5.43 -9.30 -3.05
C GLU A 76 4.60 -8.82 -1.86
N TRP A 77 3.66 -9.62 -1.34
CA TRP A 77 2.84 -9.20 -0.21
C TRP A 77 3.56 -9.35 1.12
N LYS A 78 3.32 -8.40 2.04
CA LYS A 78 3.87 -8.42 3.40
C LYS A 78 3.63 -9.74 4.15
N PHE A 79 2.51 -10.42 3.87
CA PHE A 79 2.21 -11.73 4.44
C PHE A 79 3.25 -12.81 4.08
N PHE A 80 3.86 -12.71 2.90
CA PHE A 80 4.88 -13.62 2.38
C PHE A 80 6.30 -13.05 2.50
N GLY A 81 6.49 -11.94 3.24
CA GLY A 81 7.79 -11.28 3.42
C GLY A 81 8.09 -10.15 2.43
N GLY A 82 7.17 -9.82 1.52
CA GLY A 82 7.32 -8.71 0.59
C GLY A 82 6.98 -7.34 1.20
N LYS A 83 6.91 -6.31 0.34
CA LYS A 83 6.69 -4.91 0.75
C LYS A 83 5.25 -4.41 0.51
N SER A 84 4.46 -5.15 -0.27
CA SER A 84 3.12 -4.75 -0.66
C SER A 84 2.10 -4.95 0.46
N ILE A 85 1.20 -3.98 0.61
CA ILE A 85 0.22 -3.93 1.70
C ILE A 85 -1.17 -3.72 1.09
N MET A 86 -2.16 -4.37 1.67
CA MET A 86 -3.56 -4.22 1.28
C MET A 86 -4.41 -4.11 2.53
N VAL A 87 -5.21 -3.06 2.61
CA VAL A 87 -6.07 -2.77 3.76
C VAL A 87 -7.51 -2.49 3.33
N PRO A 88 -8.51 -2.94 4.09
CA PRO A 88 -9.90 -2.63 3.83
C PRO A 88 -10.26 -1.24 4.34
N TYR A 89 -11.11 -0.53 3.59
CA TYR A 89 -11.69 0.75 3.98
C TYR A 89 -13.21 0.68 3.90
N ALA A 90 -13.84 0.44 5.06
CA ALA A 90 -15.26 0.10 5.15
C ALA A 90 -16.20 1.26 4.75
N LYS A 91 -15.82 2.51 4.99
CA LYS A 91 -16.67 3.68 4.73
C LYS A 91 -17.12 3.79 3.27
N THR A 92 -16.28 3.36 2.33
CA THR A 92 -16.59 3.36 0.89
C THR A 92 -16.51 1.97 0.28
N ALA A 93 -16.56 0.92 1.10
CA ALA A 93 -16.39 -0.48 0.70
C ALA A 93 -15.27 -0.65 -0.35
N SER A 94 -14.08 -0.18 0.02
CA SER A 94 -12.92 -0.08 -0.87
C SER A 94 -11.71 -0.80 -0.30
N LEU A 95 -10.77 -1.17 -1.16
CA LEU A 95 -9.45 -1.68 -0.79
C LEU A 95 -8.41 -0.61 -1.11
N VAL A 96 -7.57 -0.27 -0.13
CA VAL A 96 -6.40 0.59 -0.34
C VAL A 96 -5.20 -0.31 -0.41
N ILE A 97 -4.47 -0.24 -1.53
CA ILE A 97 -3.38 -1.15 -1.83
C ILE A 97 -2.13 -0.33 -2.15
N SER A 98 -1.04 -0.65 -1.47
CA SER A 98 0.31 -0.22 -1.81
C SER A 98 1.03 -1.40 -2.46
N ALA A 99 1.32 -1.32 -3.77
CA ALA A 99 2.00 -2.37 -4.53
C ALA A 99 2.82 -1.79 -5.69
N PRO A 100 3.72 -2.56 -6.33
CA PRO A 100 4.38 -2.13 -7.55
C PRO A 100 3.36 -1.90 -8.69
N GLU A 101 3.71 -1.04 -9.64
CA GLU A 101 2.79 -0.64 -10.72
C GLU A 101 2.23 -1.82 -11.53
N ASN A 102 3.07 -2.79 -11.90
CA ASN A 102 2.64 -4.01 -12.60
C ASN A 102 1.58 -4.81 -11.82
N SER A 103 1.70 -4.87 -10.49
CA SER A 103 0.76 -5.58 -9.63
C SER A 103 -0.59 -4.87 -9.61
N HIS A 104 -0.61 -3.55 -9.75
CA HIS A 104 -1.86 -2.79 -9.86
C HIS A 104 -2.65 -3.10 -11.14
N ASP A 105 -1.97 -3.38 -12.24
CA ASP A 105 -2.60 -3.77 -13.51
C ASP A 105 -3.22 -5.16 -13.40
N ASP A 106 -2.51 -6.10 -12.77
CA ASP A 106 -3.03 -7.45 -12.51
C ASP A 106 -4.22 -7.43 -11.54
N ILE A 107 -4.16 -6.61 -10.48
CA ILE A 107 -5.30 -6.40 -9.57
C ILE A 107 -6.51 -5.86 -10.34
N LEU A 108 -6.31 -4.87 -11.21
CA LEU A 108 -7.39 -4.29 -11.99
C LEU A 108 -8.00 -5.32 -12.94
N LYS A 109 -7.18 -6.13 -13.60
CA LYS A 109 -7.63 -7.22 -14.48
C LYS A 109 -8.43 -8.27 -13.72
N LEU A 110 -7.97 -8.66 -12.54
CA LEU A 110 -8.69 -9.59 -11.66
C LEU A 110 -10.05 -9.02 -11.24
N ILE A 111 -10.10 -7.80 -10.71
CA ILE A 111 -11.35 -7.16 -10.27
C ILE A 111 -12.34 -7.01 -11.44
N LYS A 112 -11.87 -6.60 -12.63
CA LYS A 112 -12.70 -6.53 -13.83
C LYS A 112 -13.24 -7.89 -14.25
N SER A 113 -12.42 -8.94 -14.18
CA SER A 113 -12.85 -10.32 -14.47
C SER A 113 -13.96 -10.76 -13.52
N LEU A 114 -13.82 -10.52 -12.21
CA LEU A 114 -14.85 -10.84 -11.23
C LEU A 114 -16.17 -10.13 -11.54
N ARG A 115 -16.13 -8.84 -11.88
CA ARG A 115 -17.31 -8.06 -12.28
C ARG A 115 -18.00 -8.63 -13.51
N ALA A 116 -17.24 -9.06 -14.51
CA ALA A 116 -17.79 -9.61 -15.74
C ALA A 116 -18.55 -10.94 -15.51
N HIS A 117 -18.21 -11.68 -14.46
CA HIS A 117 -18.85 -12.94 -14.09
C HIS A 117 -20.00 -12.78 -13.08
N LEU A 118 -20.25 -11.57 -12.57
CA LEU A 118 -21.41 -11.34 -11.74
C LEU A 118 -22.69 -11.36 -12.61
N PRO A 119 -23.77 -12.01 -12.15
CA PRO A 119 -25.05 -11.94 -12.82
C PRO A 119 -25.49 -10.48 -12.92
N LYS A 120 -25.93 -10.08 -14.11
CA LYS A 120 -26.29 -8.68 -14.41
C LYS A 120 -27.66 -8.27 -13.88
N ASP A 121 -28.37 -9.20 -13.24
CA ASP A 121 -29.76 -9.03 -12.83
C ASP A 121 -29.82 -8.85 -11.31
N LYS A 122 -29.80 -7.59 -10.87
CA LYS A 122 -30.17 -7.15 -9.51
C LYS A 122 -31.05 -5.92 -9.59
#